data_AF-A0A932D3V1-F1
#
_entry.id   AF-A0A932D3V1-F1
#
_cell.length_a   1.000
_cell.length_b   1.000
_cell.length_c   1.000
_cell.angle_alpha   90.00
_cell.angle_beta   90.00
_cell.angle_gamma   90.00
#
_symmetry.space_group_name_H-M   'P 1'
#
loop_
_entity.id
_entity.type
_entity.pdbx_description
1 polymer ?
#
loop_
_entity_poly.entity_id
_entity_poly.type
_entity_poly.pdbx_seq_one_letter_code
_entity_poly.pdbx_strand_id
1 'polypeptide(L)'
;MWRSVGVFAASALYMACTSDDGYRVRVHVPGGGRRAVRVEVSIIGSCIELGELGEPPWAALRTVEALAERAEPIGPLAAGTYGLYGRAWEAQCLLYAAGCAPVAVEAGGAGTLEVLLEEIAARGCDGDAVCAGDRCRAQDAGPSADRDAGLDGSVPPDGDAGPGCLEDGEPCVDYEDCCGRSCFDGLCGPPECLFAGSLCGGDEDCCGRDCGGSPDRCTALDGCRVAGEVCESNDECCSSACAGGFCQFRGGDCRLAGEICNGDDGCCGRDCTGAPNRCQALPDCVVAAELCESNEDCCSGTCEDGQCLRRDGCRPAGEVCGRKRDCCSNQCTGSPNRCALPGGCRVTGELCSEGADCCSARCSDRWCE
;
A
#
# COMPACT_ATOMS: atom_id res chain seq x y z
N MET A 1 23.38 -12.88 -81.27
CA MET A 1 23.80 -12.46 -79.90
C MET A 1 22.55 -12.03 -79.16
N TRP A 2 21.89 -12.96 -78.47
CA TRP A 2 21.97 -13.12 -77.00
C TRP A 2 21.64 -11.83 -76.24
N ARG A 3 20.39 -11.72 -75.75
CA ARG A 3 20.12 -11.77 -74.31
C ARG A 3 18.61 -11.80 -74.04
N SER A 4 18.19 -12.93 -73.49
CA SER A 4 16.90 -13.20 -72.88
C SER A 4 16.73 -12.32 -71.63
N VAL A 5 15.65 -11.54 -71.56
CA VAL A 5 15.19 -10.93 -70.31
C VAL A 5 14.08 -11.82 -69.78
N GLY A 6 14.42 -12.62 -68.77
CA GLY A 6 13.48 -13.50 -68.07
C GLY A 6 12.51 -12.69 -67.24
N VAL A 7 11.22 -12.92 -67.49
CA VAL A 7 10.12 -12.52 -66.62
C VAL A 7 10.15 -13.43 -65.39
N PHE A 8 10.59 -12.90 -64.24
CA PHE A 8 10.31 -13.49 -62.94
C PHE A 8 9.21 -12.65 -62.28
N ALA A 9 7.96 -13.02 -62.54
CA ALA A 9 6.86 -12.61 -61.69
C ALA A 9 6.94 -13.46 -60.40
N ALA A 10 7.59 -12.93 -59.38
CA ALA A 10 7.45 -13.43 -58.02
C ALA A 10 6.03 -13.07 -57.55
N SER A 11 5.09 -13.98 -57.79
CA SER A 11 3.80 -13.97 -57.11
C SER A 11 4.06 -14.24 -55.62
N ALA A 12 4.30 -13.17 -54.87
CA ALA A 12 4.16 -13.19 -53.43
C ALA A 12 2.68 -13.44 -53.12
N LEU A 13 2.31 -14.72 -52.97
CA LEU A 13 1.16 -15.10 -52.18
C LEU A 13 1.43 -14.58 -50.77
N TYR A 14 0.90 -13.39 -50.47
CA TYR A 14 0.59 -12.96 -49.11
C TYR A 14 -0.46 -13.94 -48.59
N MET A 15 0.00 -15.10 -48.10
CA MET A 15 -0.76 -15.89 -47.15
C MET A 15 -0.91 -15.01 -45.92
N ALA A 16 -2.03 -14.31 -45.82
CA ALA A 16 -2.53 -13.79 -44.56
C ALA A 16 -2.86 -15.00 -43.67
N CYS A 17 -1.84 -15.59 -43.06
CA CYS A 17 -2.01 -16.39 -41.86
C CYS A 17 -2.35 -15.41 -40.74
N THR A 18 -3.62 -15.03 -40.63
CA THR A 18 -4.17 -14.64 -39.33
C THR A 18 -4.21 -15.92 -38.51
N SER A 19 -3.06 -16.33 -37.97
CA SER A 19 -3.05 -17.45 -37.06
C SER A 19 -3.86 -17.03 -35.84
N ASP A 20 -4.98 -17.71 -35.61
CA ASP A 20 -5.76 -17.69 -34.36
C ASP A 20 -4.91 -18.33 -33.24
N ASP A 21 -3.65 -17.88 -33.09
CA ASP A 21 -2.75 -18.33 -32.05
C ASP A 21 -3.08 -17.54 -30.78
N GLY A 22 -4.04 -18.03 -30.02
CA GLY A 22 -4.40 -17.42 -28.76
C GLY A 22 -5.71 -17.93 -28.20
N TYR A 23 -5.97 -17.56 -26.96
CA TYR A 23 -7.23 -17.86 -26.33
C TYR A 23 -8.26 -16.78 -26.67
N ARG A 24 -9.52 -17.18 -26.63
CA ARG A 24 -10.68 -16.30 -26.69
C ARG A 24 -11.46 -16.47 -25.39
N VAL A 25 -12.10 -15.42 -24.90
CA VAL A 25 -13.02 -15.50 -23.77
C VAL A 25 -14.46 -15.40 -24.25
N ARG A 26 -15.31 -16.30 -23.76
CA ARG A 26 -16.77 -16.17 -23.82
C ARG A 26 -17.33 -15.95 -22.42
N VAL A 27 -18.12 -14.90 -22.25
CA VAL A 27 -18.79 -14.59 -20.99
C VAL A 27 -20.27 -14.91 -21.09
N HIS A 28 -20.75 -15.73 -20.16
CA HIS A 28 -22.17 -16.04 -20.02
C HIS A 28 -22.78 -15.15 -18.96
N VAL A 29 -23.72 -14.30 -19.36
CA VAL A 29 -24.32 -13.30 -18.48
C VAL A 29 -25.78 -13.67 -18.20
N PRO A 30 -26.27 -13.55 -16.95
CA PRO A 30 -27.67 -13.79 -16.62
C PRO A 30 -28.61 -13.04 -17.55
N GLY A 31 -29.61 -13.74 -18.09
CA GLY A 31 -30.56 -13.14 -19.05
C GLY A 31 -30.03 -12.94 -20.47
N GLY A 32 -28.86 -13.52 -20.82
CA GLY A 32 -28.34 -13.56 -22.19
C GLY A 32 -27.78 -12.23 -22.69
N GLY A 33 -27.20 -11.44 -21.78
CA GLY A 33 -26.43 -10.24 -22.12
C GLY A 33 -27.22 -9.00 -22.56
N ARG A 34 -28.55 -9.07 -22.73
CA ARG A 34 -29.36 -7.93 -23.21
C ARG A 34 -29.34 -6.72 -22.26
N ARG A 35 -29.11 -6.98 -20.97
CA ARG A 35 -28.95 -5.94 -19.94
C ARG A 35 -27.51 -5.44 -19.85
N ALA A 36 -26.53 -6.24 -20.28
CA ALA A 36 -25.13 -5.86 -20.22
C ALA A 36 -24.80 -4.84 -21.31
N VAL A 37 -24.53 -3.60 -20.92
CA VAL A 37 -23.97 -2.58 -21.82
C VAL A 37 -22.46 -2.70 -21.90
N ARG A 38 -21.84 -3.27 -20.85
CA ARG A 38 -20.39 -3.51 -20.74
C ARG A 38 -20.16 -4.82 -20.01
N VAL A 39 -19.20 -5.60 -20.51
CA VAL A 39 -18.68 -6.78 -19.83
C VAL A 39 -17.16 -6.69 -19.83
N GLU A 40 -16.56 -6.90 -18.68
CA GLU A 40 -15.13 -6.84 -18.48
C GLU A 40 -14.68 -8.20 -17.96
N VAL A 41 -13.56 -8.68 -18.49
CA VAL A 41 -12.95 -9.93 -18.07
C VAL A 41 -11.52 -9.64 -17.66
N SER A 42 -11.19 -9.98 -16.43
CA SER A 42 -9.85 -9.94 -15.88
C SER A 42 -9.30 -11.36 -15.71
N ILE A 43 -8.05 -11.54 -16.10
CA ILE A 43 -7.27 -12.75 -15.83
C ILE A 43 -6.50 -12.49 -14.55
N ILE A 44 -6.71 -13.32 -13.55
CA ILE A 44 -6.09 -13.22 -12.21
C ILE A 44 -5.33 -14.51 -11.90
N GLY A 45 -4.51 -14.47 -10.85
CA GLY A 45 -3.74 -15.64 -10.39
C GLY A 45 -4.65 -16.83 -10.06
N SER A 46 -5.63 -16.62 -9.18
CA SER A 46 -6.66 -17.63 -8.90
C SER A 46 -7.99 -17.00 -8.48
N CYS A 47 -9.10 -17.74 -8.61
CA CYS A 47 -10.39 -17.29 -8.09
C CYS A 47 -10.48 -17.26 -6.56
N ILE A 48 -9.50 -17.85 -5.86
CA ILE A 48 -9.48 -17.92 -4.39
C ILE A 48 -8.95 -16.60 -3.79
N GLU A 49 -8.15 -15.86 -4.56
CA GLU A 49 -7.57 -14.56 -4.18
C GLU A 49 -8.52 -13.37 -4.46
N LEU A 50 -9.72 -13.65 -4.98
CA LEU A 50 -10.76 -12.64 -5.12
C LEU A 50 -11.32 -12.32 -3.73
N GLY A 51 -11.42 -11.01 -3.45
CA GLY A 51 -12.20 -10.50 -2.33
C GLY A 51 -13.70 -10.65 -2.58
N GLU A 52 -14.46 -9.56 -2.44
CA GLU A 52 -15.90 -9.61 -2.70
C GLU A 52 -16.22 -9.70 -4.20
N LEU A 53 -17.18 -10.55 -4.56
CA LEU A 53 -17.69 -10.61 -5.93
C LEU A 53 -18.29 -9.26 -6.33
N GLY A 54 -17.82 -8.77 -7.46
CA GLY A 54 -18.20 -7.49 -8.05
C GLY A 54 -17.13 -6.40 -7.93
N GLU A 55 -16.24 -6.49 -6.93
CA GLU A 55 -15.13 -5.55 -6.79
C GLU A 55 -14.07 -5.77 -7.90
N PRO A 56 -13.33 -4.72 -8.30
CA PRO A 56 -12.19 -4.89 -9.19
C PRO A 56 -11.12 -5.79 -8.54
N PRO A 57 -10.50 -6.72 -9.30
CA PRO A 57 -9.42 -7.52 -8.76
C PRO A 57 -8.19 -6.63 -8.56
N TRP A 58 -7.56 -6.73 -7.38
CA TRP A 58 -6.36 -5.97 -7.01
C TRP A 58 -5.13 -6.31 -7.85
N ALA A 59 -5.07 -7.53 -8.42
CA ALA A 59 -3.98 -8.01 -9.27
C ALA A 59 -4.47 -8.71 -10.55
N ALA A 60 -5.08 -7.96 -11.47
CA ALA A 60 -5.33 -8.46 -12.82
C ALA A 60 -4.04 -8.51 -13.65
N LEU A 61 -3.67 -9.71 -14.11
CA LEU A 61 -2.61 -9.91 -15.10
C LEU A 61 -2.95 -9.24 -16.44
N ARG A 62 -4.23 -9.27 -16.79
CA ARG A 62 -4.78 -8.66 -18.01
C ARG A 62 -6.26 -8.43 -17.85
N THR A 63 -6.76 -7.33 -18.40
CA THR A 63 -8.19 -7.02 -18.48
C THR A 63 -8.57 -6.74 -19.92
N VAL A 64 -9.69 -7.31 -20.37
CA VAL A 64 -10.29 -7.07 -21.69
C VAL A 64 -11.76 -6.70 -21.56
N GLU A 65 -12.25 -5.89 -22.49
CA GLU A 65 -13.69 -5.70 -22.66
C GLU A 65 -14.23 -6.78 -23.58
N ALA A 66 -15.26 -7.49 -23.12
CA ALA A 66 -15.91 -8.56 -23.85
C ALA A 66 -17.34 -8.17 -24.24
N LEU A 67 -17.85 -8.76 -25.31
CA LEU A 67 -19.26 -8.75 -25.61
C LEU A 67 -19.90 -10.00 -25.00
N ALA A 68 -21.02 -9.82 -24.29
CA ALA A 68 -21.77 -10.94 -23.73
C ALA A 68 -22.10 -11.99 -24.80
N GLU A 69 -21.95 -13.27 -24.46
CA GLU A 69 -22.20 -14.43 -25.32
C GLU A 69 -21.32 -14.53 -26.60
N ARG A 70 -20.32 -13.67 -26.75
CA ARG A 70 -19.36 -13.71 -27.87
C ARG A 70 -17.96 -14.05 -27.40
N ALA A 71 -17.22 -14.74 -28.27
CA ALA A 71 -15.84 -15.13 -28.00
C ALA A 71 -14.88 -14.03 -28.48
N GLU A 72 -14.33 -13.26 -27.54
CA GLU A 72 -13.41 -12.15 -27.83
C GLU A 72 -11.94 -12.58 -27.64
N PRO A 73 -11.02 -12.17 -28.52
CA PRO A 73 -9.62 -12.58 -28.42
C PRO A 73 -8.95 -11.94 -27.19
N ILE A 74 -8.30 -12.76 -26.37
CA ILE A 74 -7.48 -12.29 -25.23
C ILE A 74 -5.98 -12.38 -25.51
N GLY A 75 -5.59 -13.00 -26.63
CA GLY A 75 -4.21 -13.19 -27.05
C GLY A 75 -3.55 -14.40 -26.39
N PRO A 76 -2.21 -14.50 -26.50
CA PRO A 76 -1.46 -15.60 -25.90
C PRO A 76 -1.42 -15.46 -24.38
N LEU A 77 -1.41 -16.61 -23.71
CA LEU A 77 -1.25 -16.77 -22.27
C LEU A 77 -0.15 -17.80 -22.00
N ALA A 78 0.62 -17.58 -20.94
CA ALA A 78 1.59 -18.57 -20.48
C ALA A 78 0.86 -19.81 -19.96
N ALA A 79 1.52 -20.97 -19.97
CA ALA A 79 0.94 -22.17 -19.40
C ALA A 79 0.77 -22.01 -17.89
N GLY A 80 -0.39 -22.39 -17.37
CA GLY A 80 -0.68 -22.20 -15.95
C GLY A 80 -2.16 -22.41 -15.61
N THR A 81 -2.47 -22.28 -14.33
CA THR A 81 -3.85 -22.18 -13.84
C THR A 81 -4.13 -20.71 -13.54
N TYR A 82 -5.28 -20.22 -13.98
CA TYR A 82 -5.70 -18.83 -13.80
C TYR A 82 -7.13 -18.77 -13.29
N GLY A 83 -7.49 -17.66 -12.65
CA GLY A 83 -8.88 -17.26 -12.46
C GLY A 83 -9.33 -16.38 -13.62
N LEU A 84 -10.48 -16.69 -14.20
CA LEU A 84 -11.12 -15.87 -15.22
C LEU A 84 -12.30 -15.14 -14.57
N TYR A 85 -12.08 -13.88 -14.21
CA TYR A 85 -13.02 -13.08 -13.45
C TYR A 85 -13.78 -12.14 -14.38
N GLY A 86 -15.11 -12.29 -14.43
CA GLY A 86 -15.97 -11.45 -15.26
C GLY A 86 -16.87 -10.56 -14.42
N ARG A 87 -17.17 -9.38 -14.97
CA ARG A 87 -18.08 -8.39 -14.41
C ARG A 87 -18.97 -7.83 -15.51
N ALA A 88 -20.26 -7.66 -15.24
CA ALA A 88 -21.22 -7.12 -16.20
C ALA A 88 -22.02 -5.97 -15.60
N TRP A 89 -22.10 -4.88 -16.36
CA TRP A 89 -22.80 -3.66 -16.00
C TRP A 89 -23.97 -3.43 -16.92
N GLU A 90 -25.07 -2.91 -16.37
CA GLU A 90 -26.17 -2.37 -17.16
C GLU A 90 -26.01 -0.86 -17.38
N ALA A 91 -26.97 -0.28 -18.11
CA ALA A 91 -27.02 1.17 -18.28
C ALA A 91 -26.98 1.86 -16.90
N GLN A 92 -26.40 3.07 -16.84
CA GLN A 92 -26.21 3.78 -15.56
C GLN A 92 -25.20 3.08 -14.62
N CYS A 93 -24.17 2.43 -15.21
CA CYS A 93 -23.01 1.84 -14.54
C CYS A 93 -23.35 0.89 -13.38
N LEU A 94 -24.54 0.30 -13.38
CA LEU A 94 -24.98 -0.56 -12.32
C LEU A 94 -24.42 -1.97 -12.56
N LEU A 95 -23.50 -2.38 -11.69
CA LEU A 95 -22.92 -3.71 -11.71
C LEU A 95 -23.99 -4.68 -11.19
N TYR A 96 -24.44 -5.58 -12.05
CA TYR A 96 -25.54 -6.51 -11.72
C TYR A 96 -25.14 -7.97 -11.78
N ALA A 97 -23.98 -8.30 -12.37
CA ALA A 97 -23.50 -9.68 -12.38
C ALA A 97 -21.97 -9.75 -12.31
N ALA A 98 -21.47 -10.73 -11.56
CA ALA A 98 -20.05 -11.04 -11.47
C ALA A 98 -19.86 -12.55 -11.28
N GLY A 99 -18.65 -13.03 -11.57
CA GLY A 99 -18.33 -14.45 -11.40
C GLY A 99 -16.88 -14.74 -11.73
N CYS A 100 -16.34 -15.80 -11.16
CA CYS A 100 -14.99 -16.28 -11.46
C CYS A 100 -15.02 -17.76 -11.82
N ALA A 101 -14.29 -18.13 -12.88
CA ALA A 101 -14.10 -19.51 -13.28
C ALA A 101 -12.60 -19.87 -13.29
N PRO A 102 -12.16 -20.92 -12.59
CA PRO A 102 -10.79 -21.41 -12.72
C PRO A 102 -10.60 -22.03 -14.11
N VAL A 103 -9.50 -21.69 -14.77
CA VAL A 103 -9.16 -22.18 -16.11
C VAL A 103 -7.72 -22.67 -16.16
N ALA A 104 -7.49 -23.77 -16.87
CA ALA A 104 -6.16 -24.28 -17.16
C ALA A 104 -5.77 -23.92 -18.60
N VAL A 105 -4.56 -23.37 -18.75
CA VAL A 105 -4.01 -22.89 -20.01
C VAL A 105 -2.79 -23.73 -20.35
N GLU A 106 -2.77 -24.31 -21.56
CA GLU A 106 -1.65 -25.07 -22.08
C GLU A 106 -0.66 -24.17 -22.85
N ALA A 107 0.63 -24.55 -22.82
CA ALA A 107 1.71 -23.81 -23.49
C ALA A 107 1.48 -23.77 -25.01
N GLY A 108 1.36 -22.56 -25.57
CA GLY A 108 1.07 -22.39 -27.00
C GLY A 108 -0.30 -22.90 -27.43
N GLY A 109 -1.20 -23.13 -26.47
CA GLY A 109 -2.57 -23.56 -26.75
C GLY A 109 -3.43 -22.42 -27.32
N ALA A 110 -4.52 -22.83 -27.97
CA ALA A 110 -5.58 -21.94 -28.44
C ALA A 110 -6.93 -22.58 -28.07
N GLY A 111 -7.92 -21.75 -27.74
CA GLY A 111 -9.20 -22.25 -27.26
C GLY A 111 -10.16 -21.15 -26.83
N THR A 112 -11.37 -21.54 -26.45
CA THR A 112 -12.33 -20.64 -25.82
C THR A 112 -12.37 -20.93 -24.32
N LEU A 113 -12.07 -19.92 -23.52
CA LEU A 113 -12.23 -19.93 -22.07
C LEU A 113 -13.60 -19.36 -21.74
N GLU A 114 -14.33 -20.00 -20.83
CA GLU A 114 -15.70 -19.62 -20.49
C GLU A 114 -15.80 -19.22 -19.03
N VAL A 115 -16.56 -18.16 -18.75
CA VAL A 115 -16.92 -17.74 -17.39
C VAL A 115 -18.42 -17.50 -17.31
N LEU A 116 -19.04 -18.03 -16.26
CA LEU A 116 -20.44 -17.82 -15.94
C LEU A 116 -20.55 -16.75 -14.87
N LEU A 117 -21.35 -15.71 -15.14
CA LEU A 117 -21.66 -14.68 -14.15
C LEU A 117 -22.97 -15.01 -13.45
N GLU A 118 -23.04 -14.66 -12.18
CA GLU A 118 -24.26 -14.77 -11.37
C GLU A 118 -24.78 -13.37 -11.07
N GLU A 119 -26.10 -13.22 -10.91
CA GLU A 119 -26.67 -11.94 -10.50
C GLU A 119 -26.21 -11.60 -9.08
N ILE A 120 -25.70 -10.39 -8.92
CA ILE A 120 -25.30 -9.84 -7.62
C ILE A 120 -26.23 -8.67 -7.26
N ALA A 121 -26.25 -8.29 -5.99
CA ALA A 121 -26.95 -7.08 -5.57
C ALA A 121 -26.38 -5.89 -6.36
N ALA A 122 -27.25 -5.20 -7.08
CA ALA A 122 -26.95 -4.04 -7.88
C ALA A 122 -26.06 -3.04 -7.11
N ARG A 123 -24.80 -2.89 -7.51
CA ARG A 123 -23.88 -1.86 -6.98
C ARG A 123 -23.72 -0.77 -8.04
N GLY A 124 -24.11 0.46 -7.68
CA GLY A 124 -23.95 1.64 -8.52
C GLY A 124 -22.51 2.16 -8.51
N CYS A 125 -22.30 3.38 -9.01
CA CYS A 125 -21.03 4.06 -8.75
C CYS A 125 -20.90 4.33 -7.25
N ASP A 126 -19.74 4.04 -6.69
CA ASP A 126 -19.44 4.35 -5.29
C ASP A 126 -19.17 5.87 -5.13
N GLY A 127 -19.59 6.43 -3.99
CA GLY A 127 -19.37 7.84 -3.63
C GLY A 127 -20.13 8.86 -4.50
N ASP A 128 -19.50 10.01 -4.77
CA ASP A 128 -20.04 11.10 -5.60
C ASP A 128 -19.86 10.87 -7.11
N ALA A 129 -19.38 9.69 -7.50
CA ALA A 129 -19.14 9.38 -8.90
C ALA A 129 -20.46 9.32 -9.68
N VAL A 130 -20.54 10.09 -10.76
CA VAL A 130 -21.70 10.10 -11.65
C VAL A 130 -21.40 9.23 -12.86
N CYS A 131 -22.43 8.52 -13.32
CA CYS A 131 -22.36 7.85 -14.61
C CYS A 131 -22.23 8.83 -15.76
N ALA A 132 -21.04 8.85 -16.35
CA ALA A 132 -20.78 9.50 -17.63
C ALA A 132 -20.78 8.43 -18.74
N GLY A 133 -21.97 7.95 -19.09
CA GLY A 133 -22.15 6.86 -20.07
C GLY A 133 -22.05 5.48 -19.43
N ASP A 134 -21.03 4.71 -19.80
CA ASP A 134 -20.74 3.35 -19.35
C ASP A 134 -19.65 3.27 -18.26
N ARG A 135 -19.18 4.43 -17.76
CA ARG A 135 -18.15 4.53 -16.73
C ARG A 135 -18.57 5.47 -15.60
N CYS A 136 -18.20 5.09 -14.38
CA CYS A 136 -18.22 5.99 -13.24
C CYS A 136 -17.11 7.01 -13.41
N ARG A 137 -17.43 8.30 -13.29
CA ARG A 137 -16.45 9.38 -13.21
C ARG A 137 -16.69 10.15 -11.92
N ALA A 138 -15.61 10.52 -11.24
CA ALA A 138 -15.68 11.52 -10.19
C ALA A 138 -16.39 12.77 -10.73
N GLN A 139 -17.29 13.35 -9.94
CA GLN A 139 -17.86 14.64 -10.27
C GLN A 139 -16.72 15.65 -10.20
N ASP A 140 -16.25 16.15 -11.35
CA ASP A 140 -15.30 17.25 -11.37
C ASP A 140 -15.96 18.42 -10.63
N ALA A 141 -15.48 18.70 -9.41
CA ALA A 141 -15.80 19.93 -8.69
C ALA A 141 -15.27 21.09 -9.54
N GLY A 142 -16.12 21.59 -10.43
CA GLY A 142 -15.81 22.77 -11.23
C GLY A 142 -15.40 23.92 -10.31
N PRO A 143 -14.56 24.86 -10.78
CA PRO A 143 -14.14 26.00 -9.98
C PRO A 143 -15.37 26.80 -9.59
N SER A 144 -15.77 26.67 -8.32
CA SER A 144 -16.88 27.42 -7.76
C SER A 144 -16.47 28.89 -7.76
N ALA A 145 -17.21 29.67 -8.54
CA ALA A 145 -17.07 31.11 -8.62
C ALA A 145 -17.16 31.71 -7.22
N ASP A 146 -16.12 32.46 -6.86
CA ASP A 146 -16.08 33.36 -5.73
C ASP A 146 -17.33 34.26 -5.70
N ARG A 147 -18.13 34.12 -4.65
CA ARG A 147 -19.00 35.19 -4.16
C ARG A 147 -18.93 35.22 -2.65
N ASP A 148 -18.14 36.18 -2.18
CA ASP A 148 -18.07 36.70 -0.83
C ASP A 148 -19.45 36.84 -0.17
N ALA A 149 -19.58 36.30 1.03
CA ALA A 149 -20.37 36.92 2.09
C ALA A 149 -19.94 36.42 3.48
N GLY A 150 -19.11 37.21 4.16
CA GLY A 150 -19.38 37.57 5.55
C GLY A 150 -18.81 36.70 6.67
N LEU A 151 -18.01 37.37 7.51
CA LEU A 151 -17.61 36.99 8.86
C LEU A 151 -18.82 36.78 9.81
N ASP A 152 -18.85 35.65 10.52
CA ASP A 152 -18.92 35.58 11.98
C ASP A 152 -18.66 34.15 12.49
N GLY A 153 -17.72 34.02 13.43
CA GLY A 153 -17.49 32.76 14.13
C GLY A 153 -18.64 32.49 15.08
N SER A 154 -19.15 31.25 15.10
CA SER A 154 -19.83 30.61 16.23
C SER A 154 -20.27 29.19 15.85
N VAL A 155 -19.68 28.20 16.54
CA VAL A 155 -20.15 26.82 16.76
C VAL A 155 -20.14 25.88 15.54
N PRO A 156 -19.44 24.73 15.57
CA PRO A 156 -19.74 23.67 14.61
C PRO A 156 -21.14 23.13 14.93
N PRO A 157 -22.08 23.12 13.97
CA PRO A 157 -23.33 22.41 14.16
C PRO A 157 -23.06 20.92 14.09
N ASP A 158 -23.49 20.20 15.13
CA ASP A 158 -23.81 18.79 15.03
C ASP A 158 -24.71 18.56 13.81
N GLY A 159 -24.24 17.76 12.85
CA GLY A 159 -24.95 17.51 11.59
C GLY A 159 -24.28 16.45 10.73
N ASP A 160 -24.50 15.18 11.12
CA ASP A 160 -24.43 13.98 10.28
C ASP A 160 -23.06 13.54 9.73
N ALA A 161 -22.17 13.14 10.65
CA ALA A 161 -21.12 12.17 10.34
C ALA A 161 -21.72 10.74 10.41
N GLY A 162 -22.10 10.18 9.25
CA GLY A 162 -21.90 8.75 9.04
C GLY A 162 -20.40 8.44 9.08
N PRO A 163 -19.94 7.20 9.32
CA PRO A 163 -18.51 6.90 9.41
C PRO A 163 -17.91 6.99 8.00
N GLY A 164 -17.62 8.21 7.57
CA GLY A 164 -16.88 8.51 6.36
C GLY A 164 -15.42 8.24 6.65
N CYS A 165 -14.84 7.32 5.90
CA CYS A 165 -13.41 7.18 5.81
C CYS A 165 -12.83 8.31 4.95
N LEU A 166 -11.58 8.65 5.21
CA LEU A 166 -10.70 9.58 4.52
C LEU A 166 -10.21 8.99 3.20
N GLU A 167 -10.23 9.80 2.14
CA GLU A 167 -9.75 9.43 0.81
C GLU A 167 -8.22 9.42 0.72
N ASP A 168 -7.65 8.75 -0.29
CA ASP A 168 -6.20 8.72 -0.47
C ASP A 168 -5.62 10.14 -0.60
N GLY A 169 -4.57 10.44 0.18
CA GLY A 169 -3.95 11.75 0.32
C GLY A 169 -4.52 12.62 1.46
N GLU A 170 -5.57 12.17 2.15
CA GLU A 170 -6.11 12.86 3.34
C GLU A 170 -5.37 12.45 4.62
N PRO A 171 -5.20 13.36 5.59
CA PRO A 171 -4.43 13.09 6.79
C PRO A 171 -5.15 12.17 7.78
N CYS A 172 -4.52 11.05 8.14
CA CYS A 172 -5.08 10.00 8.99
C CYS A 172 -4.27 9.78 10.28
N VAL A 173 -4.91 9.25 11.31
CA VAL A 173 -4.26 8.83 12.56
C VAL A 173 -4.21 7.30 12.64
N ASP A 174 -5.30 6.66 12.25
CA ASP A 174 -5.48 5.22 12.23
C ASP A 174 -5.82 4.73 10.82
N TYR A 175 -5.49 3.47 10.52
CA TYR A 175 -5.79 2.86 9.23
C TYR A 175 -7.30 2.77 8.96
N GLU A 176 -8.14 2.68 10.00
CA GLU A 176 -9.60 2.69 9.88
C GLU A 176 -10.15 4.05 9.49
N ASP A 177 -9.35 5.12 9.66
CA ASP A 177 -9.70 6.42 9.15
C ASP A 177 -9.67 6.39 7.62
N CYS A 178 -8.89 5.54 6.96
CA CYS A 178 -8.73 5.53 5.51
C CYS A 178 -9.68 4.57 4.79
N CYS A 179 -10.22 5.00 3.65
CA CYS A 179 -11.10 4.15 2.85
C CYS A 179 -10.37 2.94 2.26
N GLY A 180 -9.10 3.12 1.87
CA GLY A 180 -8.20 2.02 1.49
C GLY A 180 -7.64 1.23 2.67
N ARG A 181 -8.09 1.53 3.90
CA ARG A 181 -7.62 0.93 5.16
C ARG A 181 -6.10 0.96 5.35
N SER A 182 -5.45 1.94 4.73
CA SER A 182 -4.01 2.11 4.72
C SER A 182 -3.71 3.56 5.04
N CYS A 183 -3.29 3.80 6.28
CA CYS A 183 -2.77 5.10 6.72
C CYS A 183 -1.25 5.05 6.64
N PHE A 184 -0.68 5.66 5.60
CA PHE A 184 0.76 5.70 5.34
C PHE A 184 1.29 7.13 5.48
N ASP A 185 2.19 7.36 6.44
CA ASP A 185 2.69 8.71 6.81
C ASP A 185 1.65 9.70 7.32
N GLY A 186 0.61 9.18 7.98
CA GLY A 186 -0.50 10.01 8.36
C GLY A 186 -1.21 10.60 7.15
N LEU A 187 -1.12 9.95 5.98
CA LEU A 187 -1.92 10.18 4.79
C LEU A 187 -2.55 8.86 4.36
N CYS A 188 -3.80 8.89 3.92
CA CYS A 188 -4.42 7.68 3.39
C CYS A 188 -3.83 7.30 2.03
N GLY A 189 -3.63 6.02 1.79
CA GLY A 189 -3.15 5.49 0.51
C GLY A 189 -2.03 4.46 0.64
N PRO A 190 -1.69 3.78 -0.47
CA PRO A 190 -0.64 2.78 -0.49
C PRO A 190 0.75 3.43 -0.32
N PRO A 191 1.72 2.73 0.28
CA PRO A 191 3.11 3.20 0.31
C PRO A 191 3.69 3.31 -1.10
N GLU A 192 4.65 4.22 -1.31
CA GLU A 192 5.42 4.34 -2.56
C GLU A 192 6.44 3.18 -2.77
N CYS A 193 6.30 2.07 -2.04
CA CYS A 193 7.17 0.89 -2.13
C CYS A 193 6.37 -0.40 -2.24
N LEU A 194 7.04 -1.45 -2.70
CA LEU A 194 6.51 -2.80 -2.88
C LEU A 194 6.68 -3.63 -1.61
N PHE A 195 5.61 -4.30 -1.21
CA PHE A 195 5.60 -5.20 -0.06
C PHE A 195 6.35 -6.50 -0.32
N ALA A 196 6.76 -7.16 0.76
CA ALA A 196 7.37 -8.50 0.72
C ALA A 196 6.54 -9.47 -0.13
N GLY A 197 7.21 -10.20 -1.02
CA GLY A 197 6.62 -11.11 -2.01
C GLY A 197 6.33 -10.48 -3.37
N SER A 198 6.29 -9.15 -3.49
CA SER A 198 6.11 -8.44 -4.77
C SER A 198 7.35 -8.57 -5.66
N LEU A 199 7.16 -8.58 -6.98
CA LEU A 199 8.29 -8.57 -7.94
C LEU A 199 8.95 -7.20 -7.92
N CYS A 200 10.28 -7.16 -7.81
CA CYS A 200 11.06 -5.93 -7.73
C CYS A 200 12.14 -5.88 -8.83
N GLY A 201 12.56 -4.67 -9.19
CA GLY A 201 13.68 -4.40 -10.07
C GLY A 201 14.98 -4.06 -9.32
N GLY A 202 14.89 -3.70 -8.05
CA GLY A 202 16.00 -3.49 -7.13
C GLY A 202 15.56 -3.28 -5.68
N ASP A 203 16.52 -3.27 -4.76
CA ASP A 203 16.29 -3.14 -3.31
C ASP A 203 15.46 -1.90 -2.94
N GLU A 204 15.63 -0.82 -3.69
CA GLU A 204 14.93 0.46 -3.50
C GLU A 204 13.42 0.40 -3.76
N ASP A 205 12.98 -0.57 -4.57
CA ASP A 205 11.56 -0.80 -4.82
C ASP A 205 10.87 -1.42 -3.60
N CYS A 206 11.61 -2.09 -2.72
CA CYS A 206 11.06 -2.91 -1.66
C CYS A 206 10.96 -2.15 -0.33
N CYS A 207 9.83 -2.28 0.36
CA CYS A 207 9.67 -1.68 1.67
C CYS A 207 10.70 -2.21 2.70
N GLY A 208 11.18 -3.45 2.55
CA GLY A 208 12.25 -4.04 3.36
C GLY A 208 13.69 -3.90 2.83
N ARG A 209 13.93 -3.18 1.73
CA ARG A 209 15.25 -3.00 1.08
C ARG A 209 16.02 -4.26 0.67
N ASP A 210 15.32 -5.36 0.50
CA ASP A 210 15.93 -6.58 0.01
C ASP A 210 15.09 -7.09 -1.14
N CYS A 211 15.62 -6.91 -2.34
CA CYS A 211 15.08 -7.44 -3.58
C CYS A 211 15.95 -8.62 -4.00
N GLY A 212 15.43 -9.83 -3.78
CA GLY A 212 16.22 -11.04 -3.99
C GLY A 212 15.38 -12.25 -4.38
N GLY A 213 16.07 -13.32 -4.78
CA GLY A 213 15.44 -14.59 -5.18
C GLY A 213 15.51 -14.86 -6.68
N SER A 214 14.65 -15.77 -7.17
CA SER A 214 14.50 -16.04 -8.60
C SER A 214 13.07 -16.54 -8.89
N PRO A 215 12.16 -15.68 -9.40
CA PRO A 215 12.38 -14.27 -9.78
C PRO A 215 12.63 -13.35 -8.56
N ASP A 216 13.26 -12.20 -8.81
CA ASP A 216 13.54 -11.18 -7.79
C ASP A 216 12.25 -10.68 -7.16
N ARG A 217 12.18 -10.80 -5.84
CA ARG A 217 11.03 -10.39 -5.03
C ARG A 217 11.49 -9.64 -3.79
N CYS A 218 10.66 -8.72 -3.34
CA CYS A 218 10.86 -8.07 -2.06
C CYS A 218 10.83 -9.09 -0.93
N THR A 219 11.76 -8.98 0.01
CA THR A 219 11.76 -9.76 1.24
C THR A 219 11.46 -8.88 2.44
N ALA A 220 11.09 -9.52 3.56
CA ALA A 220 10.80 -8.84 4.81
C ALA A 220 12.09 -8.28 5.42
N LEU A 221 12.03 -7.08 6.01
CA LEU A 221 13.18 -6.42 6.62
C LEU A 221 13.68 -7.24 7.82
N ASP A 222 14.87 -7.83 7.73
CA ASP A 222 15.47 -8.67 8.78
C ASP A 222 14.51 -9.73 9.38
N GLY A 223 13.59 -10.24 8.56
CA GLY A 223 12.61 -11.26 8.97
C GLY A 223 11.32 -10.72 9.59
N CYS A 224 11.13 -9.41 9.70
CA CYS A 224 9.89 -8.77 10.13
C CYS A 224 9.26 -7.91 9.00
N ARG A 225 7.94 -7.75 9.07
CA ARG A 225 7.12 -7.03 8.11
C ARG A 225 6.89 -5.61 8.58
N VAL A 226 7.01 -4.65 7.67
CA VAL A 226 6.84 -3.23 7.99
C VAL A 226 5.36 -2.87 8.13
N ALA A 227 5.06 -1.70 8.68
CA ALA A 227 3.68 -1.25 8.80
C ALA A 227 2.95 -1.21 7.44
N GLY A 228 1.70 -1.67 7.43
CA GLY A 228 0.87 -1.82 6.24
C GLY A 228 1.00 -3.18 5.53
N GLU A 229 2.00 -4.00 5.85
CA GLU A 229 2.10 -5.36 5.30
C GLU A 229 1.13 -6.33 5.97
N VAL A 230 0.66 -7.33 5.22
CA VAL A 230 -0.23 -8.37 5.75
C VAL A 230 0.49 -9.17 6.84
N CYS A 231 -0.20 -9.50 7.92
CA CYS A 231 0.31 -10.32 9.02
C CYS A 231 -0.76 -11.28 9.54
N GLU A 232 -0.33 -12.43 10.04
CA GLU A 232 -1.21 -13.38 10.74
C GLU A 232 -1.02 -13.28 12.27
N SER A 233 0.15 -12.83 12.71
CA SER A 233 0.51 -12.69 14.12
C SER A 233 1.36 -11.45 14.38
N ASN A 234 1.40 -10.99 15.64
CA ASN A 234 2.17 -9.82 16.04
C ASN A 234 3.67 -9.97 15.73
N ASP A 235 4.22 -11.17 15.91
CA ASP A 235 5.66 -11.43 15.77
C ASP A 235 6.15 -11.32 14.33
N GLU A 236 5.23 -11.33 13.35
CA GLU A 236 5.56 -11.08 11.96
C GLU A 236 5.83 -9.61 11.68
N CYS A 237 5.38 -8.70 12.54
CA CYS A 237 5.50 -7.26 12.32
C CYS A 237 6.72 -6.70 13.06
N CYS A 238 7.46 -5.80 12.40
CA CYS A 238 8.57 -5.08 13.07
C CYS A 238 8.08 -4.27 14.27
N SER A 239 6.82 -3.84 14.24
CA SER A 239 6.13 -3.20 15.35
C SER A 239 5.65 -4.16 16.44
N SER A 240 5.72 -5.48 16.24
CA SER A 240 5.09 -6.47 17.12
C SER A 240 3.59 -6.22 17.37
N ALA A 241 2.90 -5.62 16.39
CA ALA A 241 1.47 -5.41 16.41
C ALA A 241 0.87 -5.72 15.04
N CYS A 242 0.06 -6.76 15.01
CA CYS A 242 -0.78 -7.16 13.90
C CYS A 242 -2.24 -6.89 14.29
N ALA A 243 -2.89 -5.95 13.63
CA ALA A 243 -4.30 -5.67 13.84
C ALA A 243 -5.01 -5.55 12.49
N GLY A 244 -6.24 -6.05 12.41
CA GLY A 244 -6.99 -6.07 11.16
C GLY A 244 -6.34 -6.91 10.04
N GLY A 245 -5.37 -7.78 10.35
CA GLY A 245 -4.59 -8.55 9.38
C GLY A 245 -3.43 -7.79 8.76
N PHE A 246 -3.10 -6.60 9.29
CA PHE A 246 -1.99 -5.77 8.81
C PHE A 246 -1.09 -5.33 9.95
N CYS A 247 0.20 -5.23 9.65
CA CYS A 247 1.20 -4.74 10.56
C CYS A 247 0.89 -3.28 10.89
N GLN A 248 0.63 -3.05 12.15
CA GLN A 248 0.30 -1.75 12.70
C GLN A 248 1.57 -0.99 13.02
N PHE A 249 1.46 0.31 13.19
CA PHE A 249 2.46 1.05 13.95
C PHE A 249 2.25 0.73 15.44
N ARG A 250 3.29 0.34 16.18
CA ARG A 250 3.15 0.18 17.66
C ARG A 250 3.20 1.55 18.31
N GLY A 251 2.03 2.18 18.43
CA GLY A 251 1.70 3.24 19.40
C GLY A 251 2.77 4.32 19.67
N GLY A 252 2.72 5.39 18.87
CA GLY A 252 3.18 6.73 19.28
C GLY A 252 4.16 7.41 18.32
N ASP A 253 3.68 7.71 17.12
CA ASP A 253 4.04 8.85 16.26
C ASP A 253 5.48 8.94 15.69
N CYS A 254 6.27 7.87 15.65
CA CYS A 254 7.50 7.82 14.85
C CYS A 254 7.83 6.43 14.31
N ARG A 255 8.61 6.39 13.24
CA ARG A 255 9.01 5.20 12.50
C ARG A 255 10.36 4.65 12.92
N LEU A 256 10.46 3.33 12.83
CA LEU A 256 11.66 2.57 13.12
C LEU A 256 12.70 2.73 12.01
N ALA A 257 13.96 2.44 12.34
CA ALA A 257 15.05 2.44 11.39
C ALA A 257 14.76 1.49 10.21
N GLY A 258 15.00 1.95 8.99
CA GLY A 258 14.71 1.23 7.76
C GLY A 258 13.33 1.50 7.16
N GLU A 259 12.38 2.02 7.93
CA GLU A 259 11.04 2.38 7.43
C GLU A 259 11.06 3.64 6.55
N ILE A 260 10.17 3.72 5.55
CA ILE A 260 10.05 4.89 4.67
C ILE A 260 9.45 6.07 5.42
N CYS A 261 10.01 7.26 5.23
CA CYS A 261 9.58 8.49 5.86
C CYS A 261 9.51 9.64 4.84
N ASN A 262 8.70 10.67 5.12
CA ASN A 262 8.67 11.89 4.29
C ASN A 262 9.34 13.11 4.96
N GLY A 263 9.89 12.93 6.16
CA GLY A 263 10.66 13.94 6.87
C GLY A 263 11.23 13.43 8.18
N ASP A 264 12.25 14.11 8.69
CA ASP A 264 13.00 13.72 9.90
C ASP A 264 12.07 13.48 11.10
N ASP A 265 11.05 14.32 11.26
CA ASP A 265 10.10 14.22 12.37
C ASP A 265 9.17 13.00 12.27
N GLY A 266 9.18 12.27 11.16
CA GLY A 266 8.51 10.98 11.01
C GLY A 266 9.32 9.79 11.55
N CYS A 267 10.61 9.98 11.86
CA CYS A 267 11.53 8.93 12.30
C CYS A 267 11.84 9.03 13.79
N CYS A 268 11.93 7.88 14.46
CA CYS A 268 12.30 7.86 15.87
C CYS A 268 13.74 8.32 16.09
N GLY A 269 14.61 8.13 15.09
CA GLY A 269 15.98 8.66 15.06
C GLY A 269 16.12 10.12 14.57
N ARG A 270 15.03 10.76 14.12
CA ARG A 270 15.03 12.12 13.52
C ARG A 270 15.96 12.31 12.32
N ASP A 271 16.19 11.26 11.58
CA ASP A 271 17.01 11.29 10.37
C ASP A 271 16.26 10.52 9.29
N CYS A 272 15.68 11.28 8.37
CA CYS A 272 14.94 10.78 7.22
C CYS A 272 15.73 11.09 5.95
N THR A 273 16.59 10.15 5.56
CA THR A 273 17.52 10.34 4.45
C THR A 273 17.55 9.11 3.54
N GLY A 274 18.05 9.28 2.31
CA GLY A 274 18.13 8.21 1.29
C GLY A 274 17.26 8.46 0.06
N ALA A 275 17.20 7.47 -0.83
CA ALA A 275 16.31 7.45 -2.00
C ALA A 275 15.78 6.01 -2.21
N PRO A 276 14.50 5.70 -1.87
CA PRO A 276 13.52 6.59 -1.23
C PRO A 276 13.93 6.98 0.21
N ASN A 277 13.36 8.07 0.72
CA ASN A 277 13.62 8.61 2.05
C ASN A 277 13.26 7.58 3.15
N ARG A 278 14.20 7.29 4.07
CA ARG A 278 14.02 6.30 5.13
C ARG A 278 14.61 6.73 6.46
N CYS A 279 14.02 6.22 7.53
CA CYS A 279 14.48 6.45 8.88
C CYS A 279 15.82 5.78 9.12
N GLN A 280 16.80 6.56 9.56
CA GLN A 280 18.10 6.04 9.94
C GLN A 280 18.07 5.58 11.39
N ALA A 281 18.82 4.50 11.67
CA ALA A 281 19.16 4.16 13.03
C ALA A 281 19.97 5.29 13.66
N LEU A 282 19.71 5.56 14.93
CA LEU A 282 20.57 6.41 15.74
C LEU A 282 21.98 5.78 15.81
N PRO A 283 23.05 6.56 15.71
CA PRO A 283 24.41 6.02 15.57
C PRO A 283 24.93 5.25 16.80
N ASP A 284 24.32 5.45 17.97
CA ASP A 284 24.81 4.92 19.25
C ASP A 284 23.86 3.91 19.93
N CYS A 285 22.56 3.96 19.64
CA CYS A 285 21.53 3.09 20.24
C CYS A 285 20.25 3.12 19.41
N VAL A 286 19.34 2.18 19.59
CA VAL A 286 18.02 2.13 18.95
C VAL A 286 16.91 2.45 19.96
N VAL A 287 15.81 3.08 19.50
CA VAL A 287 14.74 3.58 20.36
C VAL A 287 13.86 2.45 20.92
N ALA A 288 12.93 2.78 21.81
CA ALA A 288 11.96 1.79 22.29
C ALA A 288 11.17 1.13 21.13
N ALA A 289 10.94 -0.17 21.25
CA ALA A 289 10.34 -1.09 20.27
C ALA A 289 11.19 -1.45 19.04
N GLU A 290 12.41 -0.92 18.92
CA GLU A 290 13.38 -1.41 17.94
C GLU A 290 13.99 -2.75 18.36
N LEU A 291 14.47 -3.51 17.37
CA LEU A 291 15.18 -4.77 17.60
C LEU A 291 16.52 -4.52 18.29
N CYS A 292 16.86 -5.40 19.23
CA CYS A 292 18.13 -5.37 19.97
C CYS A 292 18.65 -6.78 20.22
N GLU A 293 19.98 -6.91 20.27
CA GLU A 293 20.64 -8.14 20.70
C GLU A 293 20.99 -8.10 22.19
N SER A 294 21.15 -6.89 22.73
CA SER A 294 21.58 -6.62 24.09
C SER A 294 20.99 -5.33 24.65
N ASN A 295 20.99 -5.21 25.97
CA ASN A 295 20.59 -3.99 26.68
C ASN A 295 21.35 -2.74 26.21
N GLU A 296 22.58 -2.93 25.72
CA GLU A 296 23.44 -1.86 25.25
C GLU A 296 22.98 -1.28 23.90
N ASP A 297 22.24 -2.05 23.11
CA ASP A 297 21.70 -1.56 21.84
C ASP A 297 20.55 -0.59 22.09
N CYS A 298 19.87 -0.71 23.24
CA CYS A 298 18.70 0.08 23.54
C CYS A 298 19.04 1.42 24.16
N CYS A 299 18.43 2.47 23.61
CA CYS A 299 18.47 3.79 24.22
C CYS A 299 17.89 3.76 25.64
N SER A 300 16.97 2.85 25.96
CA SER A 300 16.45 2.63 27.32
C SER A 300 17.36 1.82 28.25
N GLY A 301 18.46 1.27 27.74
CA GLY A 301 19.35 0.35 28.46
C GLY A 301 18.72 -1.01 28.76
N THR A 302 17.56 -1.33 28.18
CA THR A 302 16.83 -2.56 28.44
C THR A 302 16.31 -3.17 27.15
N CYS A 303 16.82 -4.35 26.82
CA CYS A 303 16.40 -5.21 25.74
C CYS A 303 15.66 -6.41 26.34
N GLU A 304 14.38 -6.56 26.05
CA GLU A 304 13.56 -7.69 26.49
C GLU A 304 12.90 -8.32 25.27
N ASP A 305 12.97 -9.65 25.18
CA ASP A 305 12.45 -10.42 24.03
C ASP A 305 12.96 -9.92 22.67
N GLY A 306 14.21 -9.46 22.63
CA GLY A 306 14.85 -8.95 21.41
C GLY A 306 14.38 -7.55 21.00
N GLN A 307 13.69 -6.82 21.88
CA GLN A 307 13.20 -5.46 21.64
C GLN A 307 13.53 -4.50 22.76
N CYS A 308 13.77 -3.24 22.39
CA CYS A 308 14.06 -2.21 23.36
C CYS A 308 12.82 -1.81 24.14
N LEU A 309 12.84 -2.04 25.46
CA LEU A 309 11.74 -1.62 26.31
C LEU A 309 11.73 -0.12 26.48
N ARG A 310 10.55 0.44 26.73
CA ARG A 310 10.43 1.81 27.21
C ARG A 310 10.85 1.86 28.68
N ARG A 311 11.77 2.77 29.04
CA ARG A 311 12.16 2.96 30.44
C ARG A 311 10.99 3.57 31.25
N ASP A 312 10.75 3.06 32.45
CA ASP A 312 9.81 3.66 33.40
C ASP A 312 10.32 5.02 33.87
N GLY A 313 9.49 6.06 33.72
CA GLY A 313 9.77 7.42 34.18
C GLY A 313 9.49 8.48 33.11
N CYS A 314 10.54 8.88 32.39
CA CYS A 314 10.53 9.97 31.40
C CYS A 314 11.18 9.53 30.09
N ARG A 315 10.82 10.23 29.02
CA ARG A 315 11.23 10.01 27.63
C ARG A 315 12.44 10.90 27.29
N PRO A 316 13.49 10.37 26.64
CA PRO A 316 14.62 11.16 26.20
C PRO A 316 14.24 12.14 25.08
N ALA A 317 15.12 13.10 24.82
CA ALA A 317 14.94 14.06 23.74
C ALA A 317 14.75 13.37 22.37
N GLY A 318 13.78 13.82 21.58
CA GLY A 318 13.40 13.26 20.28
C GLY A 318 12.16 12.36 20.31
N GLU A 319 11.84 11.76 21.47
CA GLU A 319 10.63 10.96 21.62
C GLU A 319 9.37 11.83 21.65
N VAL A 320 8.26 11.28 21.16
CA VAL A 320 6.95 11.94 21.21
C VAL A 320 6.51 12.12 22.65
N CYS A 321 5.69 13.12 22.95
CA CYS A 321 5.17 13.35 24.28
C CYS A 321 3.75 13.92 24.21
N GLY A 322 2.90 13.54 25.16
CA GLY A 322 1.58 14.16 25.32
C GLY A 322 1.61 15.33 26.31
N ARG A 323 2.58 15.33 27.22
CA ARG A 323 2.72 16.30 28.32
C ARG A 323 4.19 16.55 28.59
N LYS A 324 4.49 17.75 29.11
CA LYS A 324 5.85 18.15 29.52
C LYS A 324 6.55 17.12 30.41
N ARG A 325 5.86 16.57 31.40
CA ARG A 325 6.38 15.57 32.35
C ARG A 325 6.74 14.23 31.72
N ASP A 326 6.27 13.98 30.50
CA ASP A 326 6.60 12.75 29.79
C ASP A 326 8.06 12.81 29.35
N CYS A 327 8.66 13.99 29.23
CA CYS A 327 10.04 14.18 28.81
C CYS A 327 10.99 14.37 30.00
N CYS A 328 12.19 13.80 29.92
CA CYS A 328 13.20 14.00 30.97
C CYS A 328 13.58 15.47 31.08
N SER A 329 13.62 16.17 29.95
CA SER A 329 13.76 17.62 29.85
C SER A 329 12.63 18.46 30.44
N ASN A 330 11.49 17.85 30.79
CA ASN A 330 10.23 18.54 31.07
C ASN A 330 9.75 19.47 29.94
N GLN A 331 10.25 19.28 28.72
CA GLN A 331 9.90 20.08 27.56
C GLN A 331 9.29 19.20 26.49
N CYS A 332 7.97 19.28 26.38
CA CYS A 332 7.20 18.66 25.32
C CYS A 332 6.74 19.76 24.35
N THR A 333 7.36 19.82 23.17
CA THR A 333 7.22 20.93 22.21
C THR A 333 7.34 20.44 20.77
N GLY A 334 6.76 21.14 19.81
CA GLY A 334 6.79 20.78 18.38
C GLY A 334 5.42 20.36 17.85
N SER A 335 5.35 20.07 16.55
CA SER A 335 4.18 19.49 15.89
C SER A 335 4.64 18.37 14.94
N PRO A 336 4.50 17.09 15.30
CA PRO A 336 3.92 16.58 16.56
C PRO A 336 4.77 16.91 17.80
N ASN A 337 4.14 16.91 18.97
CA ASN A 337 4.77 17.25 20.25
C ASN A 337 5.88 16.25 20.61
N ARG A 338 7.13 16.70 20.77
CA ARG A 338 8.28 15.85 21.12
C ARG A 338 9.10 16.40 22.28
N CYS A 339 9.89 15.53 22.89
CA CYS A 339 10.80 15.86 23.97
C CYS A 339 11.96 16.68 23.45
N ALA A 340 12.06 17.94 23.89
CA ALA A 340 13.10 18.86 23.46
C ALA A 340 14.32 18.81 24.39
N LEU A 341 15.51 18.99 23.83
CA LEU A 341 16.74 19.10 24.59
C LEU A 341 16.93 20.54 25.11
N PRO A 342 16.96 20.80 26.43
CA PRO A 342 17.21 22.14 26.96
C PRO A 342 18.70 22.51 26.86
N GLY A 343 19.03 23.61 26.18
CA GLY A 343 20.30 24.31 26.42
C GLY A 343 21.58 23.60 26.00
N GLY A 344 21.52 22.61 25.10
CA GLY A 344 22.70 21.96 24.52
C GLY A 344 23.43 20.98 25.45
N CYS A 345 22.86 20.68 26.62
CA CYS A 345 23.29 19.58 27.49
C CYS A 345 22.08 18.73 27.87
N ARG A 346 22.34 17.49 28.26
CA ARG A 346 21.35 16.47 28.57
C ARG A 346 21.07 16.45 30.06
N VAL A 347 19.80 16.41 30.44
CA VAL A 347 19.37 16.46 31.85
C VAL A 347 19.35 15.06 32.47
N THR A 348 19.21 14.97 33.80
CA THR A 348 19.11 13.69 34.51
C THR A 348 18.06 12.77 33.86
N GLY A 349 18.46 11.53 33.56
CA GLY A 349 17.63 10.53 32.89
C GLY A 349 17.69 10.54 31.37
N GLU A 350 18.43 11.46 30.74
CA GLU A 350 18.75 11.44 29.31
C GLU A 350 19.98 10.56 29.03
N LEU A 351 20.05 9.99 27.81
CA LEU A 351 21.22 9.21 27.36
C LEU A 351 22.47 10.06 27.28
N CYS A 352 23.64 9.50 27.55
CA CYS A 352 24.92 10.16 27.32
C CYS A 352 25.98 9.16 26.88
N SER A 353 26.94 9.66 26.11
CA SER A 353 28.14 8.93 25.69
C SER A 353 29.33 9.29 26.58
N GLU A 354 29.39 10.54 27.03
CA GLU A 354 30.40 11.03 27.96
C GLU A 354 29.83 12.05 28.95
N GLY A 355 30.57 12.31 30.04
CA GLY A 355 30.14 13.25 31.07
C GLY A 355 29.81 14.64 30.51
N ALA A 356 30.52 15.08 29.46
CA ALA A 356 30.31 16.38 28.83
C ALA A 356 28.92 16.54 28.17
N ASP A 357 28.25 15.43 27.84
CA ASP A 357 26.89 15.45 27.31
C ASP A 357 25.88 15.89 28.38
N CYS A 358 26.18 15.62 29.65
CA CYS A 358 25.26 15.84 30.76
C CYS A 358 25.44 17.21 31.39
N CYS A 359 24.33 17.88 31.71
CA CYS A 359 24.35 19.12 32.46
C CYS A 359 24.97 18.95 33.86
N SER A 360 24.97 17.73 34.40
CA SER A 360 25.63 17.36 35.66
C SER A 360 27.12 17.00 35.51
N ALA A 361 27.65 16.99 34.28
CA ALA A 361 28.96 16.48 33.92
C ALA A 361 29.19 14.98 34.25
N ARG A 362 28.12 14.23 34.55
CA ARG A 362 28.17 12.84 34.99
C ARG A 362 27.35 11.95 34.08
N CYS A 363 28.05 11.08 33.38
CA CYS A 363 27.47 10.00 32.61
C CYS A 363 27.78 8.68 33.31
N SER A 364 26.74 7.98 33.74
CA SER A 364 26.82 6.73 34.52
C SER A 364 25.86 5.73 33.90
N ASP A 365 26.35 4.54 33.55
CA ASP A 365 25.58 3.51 32.83
C ASP A 365 24.87 4.04 31.56
N ARG A 366 25.48 5.01 30.87
CA ARG A 366 24.95 5.75 29.71
C ARG A 366 23.81 6.73 30.00
N TRP A 367 23.68 7.16 31.26
CA TRP A 367 22.66 8.11 31.69
C TRP A 367 23.25 9.31 32.41
N CYS A 368 22.65 10.47 32.19
CA CYS A 368 22.92 11.64 32.99
C CYS A 368 22.33 11.45 34.39
N GLU A 369 23.17 11.62 35.42
CA GLU A 369 22.77 11.59 36.84
C GLU A 369 22.57 12.98 37.43
#